data_AF-A0ABD1BM72-F1
#
_entry.id   AF-A0ABD1BM72-F1
#
_cell.length_a   1.000
_cell.length_b   1.000
_cell.length_c   1.000
_cell.angle_alpha   90.00
_cell.angle_beta   90.00
_cell.angle_gamma   90.00
#
_symmetry.space_group_name_H-M   'P 1'
#
loop_
_entity.id
_entity.type
_entity.pdbx_description
1 polymer ?
#
loop_
_entity_poly.entity_id
_entity_poly.type
_entity_poly.pdbx_seq_one_letter_code
_entity_poly.pdbx_strand_id
1 'polypeptide(L)'
;MIISGPALRPSNWYYSYTSPDEVILCQDNKQNLYCHLLCGLLQRNEVTRIGSIFASVIVRAIKFLEDSWEELCSSIRSGQLSEWITDIGCRDSVSIILGMPHPEVANTIEEICNQKCRKGIITRHWPKAKYIETIVTGSMVQYVPTLNYYCNDVLPLVSTIYASSETTFGLNLNPMCKPEDVSYTFMPNMSYFEFIPVGGDKNDIVDLVDVKLGCSYGHKFLRLV
;
A
#
# COMPACT_ATOMS: atom_id res chain seq x y z
N MET A 1 4.53 2.68 3.05
CA MET A 1 3.75 1.43 3.19
C MET A 1 2.73 1.70 4.27
N ILE A 2 1.45 1.62 3.97
CA ILE A 2 0.38 1.80 4.94
C ILE A 2 0.02 0.42 5.47
N ILE A 3 0.25 0.22 6.75
CA ILE A 3 -0.17 -0.98 7.47
C ILE A 3 -1.31 -0.48 8.37
N SER A 4 -2.47 -1.13 8.30
CA SER A 4 -3.68 -0.66 9.02
C SER A 4 -4.11 -1.68 10.07
N GLY A 5 -4.12 -1.23 11.32
CA GLY A 5 -4.61 -1.88 12.54
C GLY A 5 -5.27 -0.84 13.46
N PRO A 6 -5.93 -1.23 14.57
CA PRO A 6 -6.67 -0.29 15.40
C PRO A 6 -5.77 0.36 16.47
N ALA A 7 -5.45 1.66 16.33
CA ALA A 7 -5.63 2.72 17.35
C ALA A 7 -4.79 4.00 17.07
N LEU A 8 -5.48 5.17 17.20
CA LEU A 8 -5.04 6.52 17.64
C LEU A 8 -5.91 7.65 17.02
N ARG A 9 -6.69 7.34 15.98
CA ARG A 9 -7.61 8.31 15.33
C ARG A 9 -9.07 8.15 15.76
N PRO A 10 -9.90 9.22 15.73
CA PRO A 10 -11.34 9.13 15.96
C PRO A 10 -12.00 8.17 14.97
N SER A 11 -13.10 7.55 15.41
CA SER A 11 -13.79 6.39 14.87
C SER A 11 -14.11 6.42 13.36
N ASN A 12 -13.13 6.09 12.53
CA ASN A 12 -13.37 5.44 11.25
C ASN A 12 -12.24 4.44 10.98
N TRP A 13 -12.55 3.15 11.16
CA TRP A 13 -11.59 2.03 11.13
C TRP A 13 -10.71 2.03 9.86
N TYR A 14 -11.21 2.58 8.75
CA TYR A 14 -10.51 2.66 7.48
C TYR A 14 -9.29 3.59 7.50
N TYR A 15 -9.33 4.66 8.30
CA TYR A 15 -8.26 5.64 8.41
C TYR A 15 -7.32 5.36 9.60
N SER A 16 -7.48 4.23 10.30
CA SER A 16 -6.53 3.84 11.36
C SER A 16 -5.31 3.16 10.74
N TYR A 17 -4.16 3.82 10.87
CA TYR A 17 -2.86 3.32 10.39
C TYR A 17 -1.99 2.99 11.59
N THR A 18 -1.13 1.98 11.46
CA THR A 18 -0.14 1.63 12.51
C THR A 18 0.93 2.71 12.64
N SER A 19 1.15 3.49 11.58
CA SER A 19 2.20 4.50 11.51
C SER A 19 1.65 5.89 11.83
N PRO A 20 2.35 6.67 12.68
CA PRO A 20 2.02 8.06 12.97
C PRO A 20 2.08 8.97 11.73
N ASP A 21 1.44 10.14 11.84
CA ASP A 21 1.45 11.15 10.77
C ASP A 21 2.85 11.71 10.55
N GLU A 22 3.63 11.85 11.61
CA GLU A 22 5.03 12.29 11.57
C GLU A 22 5.89 11.33 10.74
N VAL A 23 5.64 10.02 10.88
CA VAL A 23 6.31 9.01 10.04
C VAL A 23 5.87 9.18 8.60
N ILE A 24 4.57 9.27 8.32
CA ILE A 24 4.01 9.43 6.97
C ILE A 24 4.56 10.67 6.25
N LEU A 25 4.76 11.76 6.99
CA LEU A 25 5.21 13.06 6.46
C LEU A 25 6.73 13.20 6.42
N CYS A 26 7.49 12.22 6.91
CA CYS A 26 8.95 12.24 6.88
C CYS A 26 9.48 12.26 5.43
N GLN A 27 10.36 13.21 5.14
CA GLN A 27 10.93 13.41 3.80
C GLN A 27 12.02 12.39 3.44
N ASP A 28 12.71 11.84 4.43
CA ASP A 28 13.70 10.79 4.22
C ASP A 28 13.00 9.44 4.05
N ASN A 29 12.90 9.00 2.78
CA ASN A 29 12.26 7.74 2.42
C ASN A 29 12.85 6.50 3.14
N LYS A 30 14.14 6.51 3.51
CA LYS A 30 14.77 5.38 4.20
C LYS A 30 14.30 5.35 5.66
N GLN A 31 14.33 6.50 6.33
CA GLN A 31 13.85 6.62 7.71
C GLN A 31 12.34 6.35 7.80
N ASN A 32 11.58 6.95 6.89
CA ASN A 32 10.14 6.72 6.73
C ASN A 32 9.82 5.22 6.61
N LEU A 33 10.51 4.51 5.71
CA LEU A 33 10.24 3.09 5.47
C LEU A 33 10.60 2.21 6.68
N TYR A 34 11.75 2.49 7.32
CA TYR A 34 12.16 1.79 8.54
C TYR A 34 11.11 1.95 9.65
N CYS A 35 10.68 3.19 9.90
CA CYS A 35 9.68 3.50 10.92
C CYS A 35 8.32 2.88 10.60
N HIS A 36 7.88 2.90 9.33
CA HIS A 36 6.65 2.22 8.91
C HIS A 36 6.66 0.73 9.22
N LEU A 37 7.76 0.04 8.88
CA LEU A 37 7.91 -1.39 9.15
C LEU A 37 7.96 -1.66 10.65
N LEU A 38 8.71 -0.87 11.41
CA LEU A 38 8.82 -1.02 12.86
C LEU A 38 7.45 -0.91 13.55
N CYS A 39 6.69 0.15 13.27
CA CYS A 39 5.33 0.31 13.80
C CYS A 39 4.40 -0.85 13.39
N GLY A 40 4.47 -1.27 12.11
CA GLY A 40 3.65 -2.37 11.61
C GLY A 40 4.01 -3.73 12.20
N LEU A 41 5.26 -3.96 12.56
CA LEU A 41 5.73 -5.19 13.22
C LEU A 41 5.34 -5.23 14.70
N LEU A 42 5.41 -4.10 15.41
CA LEU A 42 4.94 -3.99 16.79
C LEU A 42 3.44 -4.28 16.90
N GLN A 43 2.65 -3.70 16.00
CA GLN A 43 1.19 -3.89 15.94
C GLN A 43 0.79 -5.07 15.03
N ARG A 44 1.65 -6.08 14.84
CA ARG A 44 1.44 -7.12 13.81
C ARG A 44 0.11 -7.88 13.91
N ASN A 45 -0.38 -8.09 15.14
CA ASN A 45 -1.60 -8.85 15.43
C ASN A 45 -2.88 -8.04 15.21
N GLU A 46 -2.73 -6.76 14.90
CA GLU A 46 -3.80 -5.80 14.69
C GLU A 46 -3.99 -5.46 13.21
N VAL A 47 -3.00 -5.78 12.39
CA VAL A 47 -2.99 -5.48 10.96
C VAL A 47 -4.05 -6.29 10.23
N THR A 48 -5.02 -5.60 9.62
CA THR A 48 -6.09 -6.19 8.81
C THR A 48 -5.97 -5.88 7.33
N ARG A 49 -5.23 -4.83 6.96
CA ARG A 49 -4.91 -4.47 5.58
C ARG A 49 -3.48 -3.93 5.51
N ILE A 50 -2.79 -4.30 4.45
CA ILE A 50 -1.48 -3.78 4.07
C ILE A 50 -1.64 -3.11 2.72
N GLY A 51 -1.04 -1.96 2.50
CA GLY A 51 -1.19 -1.27 1.23
C GLY A 51 -0.15 -0.21 0.95
N SER A 52 -0.14 0.23 -0.29
CA SER A 52 0.50 1.46 -0.77
C SER A 52 -0.08 1.79 -2.13
N ILE A 53 0.09 3.03 -2.59
CA ILE A 53 -0.45 3.45 -3.88
C ILE A 53 -0.04 2.50 -5.02
N PHE A 54 1.26 2.17 -5.14
CA PHE A 54 1.77 1.29 -6.19
C PHE A 54 2.34 -0.02 -5.65
N ALA A 55 2.14 -1.11 -6.40
CA ALA A 55 2.63 -2.44 -6.05
C ALA A 55 4.16 -2.49 -5.84
N SER A 56 4.89 -1.69 -6.62
CA SER A 56 6.35 -1.55 -6.52
C SER A 56 6.81 -1.12 -5.13
N VAL A 57 6.04 -0.28 -4.44
CA VAL A 57 6.36 0.22 -3.10
C VAL A 57 6.22 -0.89 -2.05
N ILE A 58 5.21 -1.76 -2.17
CA ILE A 58 5.06 -2.93 -1.30
C ILE A 58 6.24 -3.89 -1.49
N VAL A 59 6.58 -4.20 -2.75
CA VAL A 59 7.72 -5.06 -3.05
C VAL A 59 9.01 -4.47 -2.49
N ARG A 60 9.22 -3.15 -2.63
CA ARG A 60 10.38 -2.45 -2.03
C ARG A 60 10.38 -2.55 -0.50
N ALA A 61 9.22 -2.41 0.14
CA ALA A 61 9.10 -2.51 1.59
C ALA A 61 9.42 -3.91 2.11
N ILE A 62 8.98 -4.95 1.41
CA ILE A 62 9.30 -6.34 1.77
C ILE A 62 10.79 -6.62 1.60
N LYS A 63 11.41 -6.16 0.50
CA LYS A 63 12.86 -6.28 0.30
C LYS A 63 13.65 -5.57 1.40
N PHE A 64 13.23 -4.35 1.77
CA PHE A 64 13.85 -3.62 2.86
C PHE A 64 13.71 -4.37 4.20
N LEU A 65 12.55 -4.97 4.47
CA LEU A 65 12.35 -5.84 5.63
C LEU A 65 13.33 -7.02 5.59
N GLU A 66 13.48 -7.69 4.44
CA GLU A 66 14.42 -8.81 4.27
C GLU A 66 15.89 -8.39 4.48
N ASP A 67 16.25 -7.15 4.14
CA ASP A 67 17.61 -6.63 4.27
C ASP A 67 17.92 -6.08 5.68
N SER A 68 16.91 -5.61 6.41
CA SER A 68 17.07 -4.86 7.68
C SER A 68 16.37 -5.50 8.88
N TRP A 69 15.92 -6.75 8.78
CA TRP A 69 15.17 -7.40 9.87
C TRP A 69 15.98 -7.54 11.16
N GLU A 70 17.30 -7.76 11.08
CA GLU A 70 18.16 -7.88 12.28
C GLU A 70 18.14 -6.59 13.09
N GLU A 71 18.24 -5.46 12.40
CA GLU A 71 18.19 -4.14 13.01
C GLU A 71 16.81 -3.83 13.58
N LEU A 72 15.74 -4.12 12.82
CA LEU A 72 14.37 -3.98 13.30
C LEU A 72 14.14 -4.80 14.57
N CYS A 73 14.60 -6.06 14.59
CA CYS A 73 14.54 -6.91 15.78
C CYS A 73 15.35 -6.34 16.95
N SER A 74 16.54 -5.79 16.70
CA SER A 74 17.36 -5.12 17.72
C SER A 74 16.61 -3.94 18.35
N SER A 75 16.01 -3.07 17.54
CA SER A 75 15.21 -1.94 18.02
C SER A 75 13.98 -2.38 18.82
N ILE A 76 13.26 -3.40 18.37
CA ILE A 76 12.10 -3.95 19.10
C ILE A 76 12.54 -4.57 20.43
N ARG A 77 13.68 -5.27 20.43
CA ARG A 77 14.21 -5.98 21.61
C ARG A 77 14.74 -5.01 22.66
N SER A 78 15.37 -3.92 22.26
CA SER A 78 15.89 -2.88 23.16
C SER A 78 14.84 -1.84 23.56
N GLY A 79 13.75 -1.73 22.79
CA GLY A 79 12.79 -0.64 22.92
C GLY A 79 13.36 0.72 22.47
N GLN A 80 14.48 0.71 21.72
CA GLN A 80 15.17 1.92 21.29
C GLN A 80 15.26 1.99 19.77
N LEU A 81 14.97 3.16 19.23
CA LEU A 81 15.10 3.43 17.81
C LEU A 81 16.58 3.60 17.42
N SER A 82 16.96 3.09 16.25
CA SER A 82 18.31 3.22 15.71
C SER A 82 18.80 4.67 15.67
N GLU A 83 20.10 4.87 15.93
CA GLU A 83 20.71 6.19 16.02
C GLU A 83 20.73 6.95 14.68
N TRP A 84 20.72 6.24 13.56
CA TRP A 84 20.72 6.86 12.23
C TRP A 84 19.37 7.46 11.84
N ILE A 85 18.30 7.22 12.61
CA ILE A 85 17.04 7.94 12.44
C ILE A 85 17.22 9.33 13.04
N THR A 86 17.41 10.33 12.19
CA THR A 86 17.67 11.73 12.58
C THR A 86 16.42 12.60 12.57
N ASP A 87 15.35 12.17 11.89
CA ASP A 87 14.08 12.89 11.84
C ASP A 87 13.40 12.89 13.22
N ILE A 88 13.27 14.08 13.81
CA ILE A 88 12.77 14.26 15.18
C ILE A 88 11.32 13.76 15.31
N GLY A 89 10.47 14.04 14.30
CA GLY A 89 9.08 13.59 14.30
C GLY A 89 8.95 12.07 14.31
N CYS A 90 9.75 11.37 13.50
CA CYS A 90 9.85 9.92 13.53
C CYS A 90 10.36 9.42 14.87
N ARG A 91 11.45 9.99 15.40
CA ARG A 91 12.02 9.56 16.68
C ARG A 91 11.01 9.65 17.81
N ASP A 92 10.36 10.79 17.97
CA ASP A 92 9.43 11.05 19.08
C ASP A 92 8.18 10.16 18.97
N SER A 93 7.55 10.14 17.79
CA SER A 93 6.32 9.38 17.56
C SER A 93 6.53 7.86 17.65
N VAL A 94 7.64 7.35 17.10
CA VAL A 94 7.94 5.91 17.15
C VAL A 94 8.42 5.49 18.54
N SER A 95 9.11 6.36 19.28
CA SER A 95 9.49 6.07 20.67
C SER A 95 8.27 5.90 21.57
N ILE A 96 7.19 6.66 21.34
CA ILE A 96 5.91 6.50 22.05
C ILE A 96 5.30 5.12 21.76
N ILE A 97 5.33 4.68 20.49
CA ILE A 97 4.80 3.37 20.09
C ILE A 97 5.66 2.22 20.62
N LEU A 98 6.99 2.36 20.55
CA LEU A 98 7.91 1.39 21.12
C LEU A 98 7.64 1.25 22.61
N GLY A 99 7.64 2.36 23.36
CA GLY A 99 7.25 2.47 24.77
C GLY A 99 8.13 1.68 25.75
N MET A 100 8.26 0.38 25.53
CA MET A 100 9.02 -0.59 26.29
C MET A 100 9.63 -1.68 25.39
N PRO A 101 10.64 -2.44 25.88
CA PRO A 101 11.19 -3.59 25.17
C PRO A 101 10.15 -4.69 24.88
N HIS A 102 10.16 -5.23 23.66
CA HIS A 102 9.27 -6.32 23.21
C HIS A 102 10.06 -7.55 22.69
N PRO A 103 10.82 -8.25 23.55
CA PRO A 103 11.70 -9.34 23.12
C PRO A 103 10.96 -10.52 22.47
N GLU A 104 9.72 -10.81 22.89
CA GLU A 104 8.91 -11.89 22.31
C GLU A 104 8.52 -11.60 20.85
N VAL A 105 8.20 -10.33 20.54
CA VAL A 105 7.89 -9.88 19.18
C VAL A 105 9.15 -9.99 18.32
N ALA A 106 10.31 -9.54 18.83
CA ALA A 106 11.58 -9.66 18.14
C ALA A 106 11.95 -11.12 17.83
N ASN A 107 11.80 -12.04 18.81
CA ASN A 107 12.03 -13.47 18.60
C ASN A 107 11.13 -14.04 17.51
N THR A 108 9.84 -13.70 17.53
CA THR A 108 8.88 -14.17 16.51
C THR A 108 9.27 -13.70 15.11
N ILE A 109 9.69 -12.43 14.97
CA ILE A 109 10.11 -11.87 13.68
C ILE A 109 11.40 -12.54 13.20
N GLU A 110 12.36 -12.72 14.10
CA GLU A 110 13.63 -13.41 13.84
C GLU A 110 13.40 -14.85 13.39
N GLU A 111 12.49 -15.61 14.03
CA GLU A 111 12.12 -16.95 13.61
C GLU A 111 11.49 -16.99 12.20
N ILE A 112 10.66 -16.00 11.85
CA ILE A 112 10.07 -15.89 10.51
C ILE A 112 11.14 -15.54 9.48
N CYS A 113 12.01 -14.58 9.79
CA CYS A 113 13.05 -14.09 8.88
C CYS A 113 14.22 -15.08 8.68
N ASN A 114 14.47 -15.98 9.64
CA ASN A 114 15.48 -17.04 9.49
C ASN A 114 15.03 -18.18 8.56
N GLN A 115 13.75 -18.23 8.18
CA GLN A 115 13.27 -19.26 7.25
C GLN A 115 13.79 -18.99 5.83
N LYS A 116 14.36 -20.04 5.19
CA LYS A 116 14.90 -19.97 3.82
C LYS A 116 13.83 -19.61 2.78
N CYS A 117 12.58 -20.01 3.01
CA CYS A 117 11.49 -19.74 2.09
C CYS A 117 10.84 -18.39 2.40
N ARG A 118 10.83 -17.49 1.40
CA ARG A 118 10.18 -16.17 1.48
C ARG A 118 8.72 -16.18 1.04
N LYS A 119 8.23 -17.31 0.51
CA LYS A 119 6.81 -17.46 0.14
C LYS A 119 5.91 -17.22 1.36
N GLY A 120 4.87 -16.40 1.25
CA GLY A 120 3.98 -16.11 2.37
C GLY A 120 4.62 -15.32 3.53
N ILE A 121 5.70 -14.56 3.30
CA ILE A 121 6.32 -13.74 4.35
C ILE A 121 5.33 -12.71 4.93
N ILE A 122 4.45 -12.15 4.09
CA ILE A 122 3.46 -11.17 4.53
C ILE A 122 2.46 -11.79 5.50
N THR A 123 1.89 -12.95 5.15
CA THR A 123 0.89 -13.61 6.00
C THR A 123 1.50 -14.17 7.29
N ARG A 124 2.80 -14.49 7.30
CA ARG A 124 3.53 -14.87 8.51
C ARG A 124 3.78 -13.68 9.44
N HIS A 125 4.21 -12.53 8.92
CA HIS A 125 4.36 -11.33 9.75
C HIS A 125 3.02 -10.78 10.21
N TRP A 126 2.00 -10.72 9.34
CA TRP A 126 0.71 -10.12 9.61
C TRP A 126 -0.43 -11.14 9.42
N PRO A 127 -0.67 -12.02 10.42
CA PRO A 127 -1.57 -13.16 10.28
C PRO A 127 -3.05 -12.79 10.15
N LYS A 128 -3.45 -11.57 10.55
CA LYS A 128 -4.83 -11.08 10.42
C LYS A 128 -5.06 -10.23 9.16
N ALA A 129 -4.05 -10.07 8.31
CA ALA A 129 -4.20 -9.35 7.04
C ALA A 129 -5.25 -10.03 6.17
N LYS A 130 -6.18 -9.25 5.62
CA LYS A 130 -7.30 -9.73 4.81
C LYS A 130 -7.09 -9.52 3.31
N TYR A 131 -6.33 -8.49 2.93
CA TYR A 131 -6.04 -8.13 1.55
C TYR A 131 -4.85 -7.18 1.47
N ILE A 132 -4.30 -7.07 0.26
CA ILE A 132 -3.29 -6.07 -0.09
C ILE A 132 -3.95 -4.97 -0.92
N GLU A 133 -3.98 -3.74 -0.43
CA GLU A 133 -4.50 -2.61 -1.19
C GLU A 133 -3.39 -1.91 -1.97
N THR A 134 -3.39 -2.08 -3.29
CA THR A 134 -2.39 -1.46 -4.15
C THR A 134 -2.80 -1.46 -5.61
N ILE A 135 -2.32 -0.48 -6.39
CA ILE A 135 -2.51 -0.48 -7.83
C ILE A 135 -1.70 -1.63 -8.44
N VAL A 136 -2.43 -2.56 -9.05
CA VAL A 136 -1.88 -3.74 -9.76
C VAL A 136 -2.22 -3.74 -11.25
N THR A 137 -2.84 -2.68 -11.77
CA THR A 137 -3.19 -2.51 -13.19
C THR A 137 -2.11 -1.76 -13.98
N GLY A 138 -2.20 -1.77 -15.31
CA GLY A 138 -1.26 -1.07 -16.18
C GLY A 138 0.18 -1.60 -16.03
N SER A 139 1.15 -0.71 -15.88
CA SER A 139 2.56 -1.11 -15.70
C SER A 139 2.84 -1.84 -14.38
N MET A 140 1.91 -1.84 -13.42
CA MET A 140 2.08 -2.53 -12.14
C MET A 140 1.76 -4.03 -12.22
N VAL A 141 1.14 -4.52 -13.31
CA VAL A 141 0.79 -5.94 -13.50
C VAL A 141 2.02 -6.85 -13.35
N GLN A 142 3.21 -6.37 -13.75
CA GLN A 142 4.47 -7.11 -13.61
C GLN A 142 4.82 -7.51 -12.16
N TYR A 143 4.28 -6.82 -11.15
CA TYR A 143 4.52 -7.12 -9.74
C TYR A 143 3.52 -8.12 -9.14
N VAL A 144 2.43 -8.45 -9.84
CA VAL A 144 1.40 -9.38 -9.35
C VAL A 144 1.98 -10.75 -8.97
N PRO A 145 2.82 -11.42 -9.80
CA PRO A 145 3.40 -12.71 -9.43
C PRO A 145 4.26 -12.64 -8.16
N THR A 146 5.04 -11.56 -8.01
CA THR A 146 5.89 -11.31 -6.84
C THR A 146 5.07 -11.10 -5.57
N LEU A 147 4.00 -10.30 -5.65
CA LEU A 147 3.11 -10.08 -4.50
C LEU A 147 2.36 -11.35 -4.11
N ASN A 148 1.87 -12.11 -5.08
CA ASN A 148 1.23 -13.41 -4.84
C ASN A 148 2.18 -14.39 -4.16
N TYR A 149 3.44 -14.45 -4.60
CA TYR A 149 4.49 -15.24 -3.94
C TYR A 149 4.66 -14.83 -2.47
N TYR A 150 4.80 -13.54 -2.18
CA TYR A 150 4.94 -13.04 -0.80
C TYR A 150 3.67 -13.22 0.06
N CYS A 151 2.48 -13.34 -0.56
CA CYS A 151 1.21 -13.62 0.11
C CYS A 151 0.83 -15.11 0.16
N ASN A 152 1.64 -15.99 -0.44
CA ASN A 152 1.32 -17.41 -0.67
C ASN A 152 -0.03 -17.62 -1.38
N ASP A 153 -0.40 -16.71 -2.30
CA ASP A 153 -1.65 -16.76 -3.06
C ASP A 153 -2.93 -16.71 -2.19
N VAL A 154 -2.81 -16.35 -0.90
CA VAL A 154 -3.93 -16.33 0.06
C VAL A 154 -4.62 -14.97 0.10
N LEU A 155 -3.86 -13.88 -0.04
CA LEU A 155 -4.40 -12.52 0.08
C LEU A 155 -4.79 -11.96 -1.30
N PRO A 156 -6.03 -11.47 -1.47
CA PRO A 156 -6.44 -10.78 -2.68
C PRO A 156 -5.71 -9.45 -2.82
N LEU A 157 -5.36 -9.10 -4.05
CA LEU A 157 -4.77 -7.82 -4.42
C LEU A 157 -5.90 -6.88 -4.88
N VAL A 158 -6.14 -5.81 -4.12
CA VAL A 158 -7.26 -4.90 -4.29
C VAL A 158 -6.76 -3.58 -4.88
N SER A 159 -7.16 -3.29 -6.12
CA SER A 159 -6.89 -2.01 -6.78
C SER A 159 -8.13 -1.13 -6.71
N THR A 160 -8.12 -0.08 -5.88
CA THR A 160 -9.32 0.67 -5.51
C THR A 160 -9.60 1.88 -6.38
N ILE A 161 -8.58 2.66 -6.73
CA ILE A 161 -8.73 3.98 -7.33
C ILE A 161 -7.94 4.10 -8.63
N TYR A 162 -8.52 4.80 -9.60
CA TYR A 162 -7.82 5.31 -10.78
C TYR A 162 -7.84 6.83 -10.76
N ALA A 163 -6.66 7.43 -10.72
CA ALA A 163 -6.46 8.87 -10.60
C ALA A 163 -5.16 9.31 -11.30
N SER A 164 -5.06 10.59 -11.59
CA SER A 164 -3.85 11.29 -12.03
C SER A 164 -3.61 12.55 -11.20
N SER A 165 -2.56 13.30 -11.53
CA SER A 165 -2.33 14.64 -10.95
C SER A 165 -3.41 15.65 -11.33
N GLU A 166 -4.06 15.46 -12.48
CA GLU A 166 -5.10 16.35 -13.01
C GLU A 166 -6.47 16.07 -12.39
N THR A 167 -6.84 14.80 -12.22
CA THR A 167 -8.15 14.44 -11.67
C THR A 167 -8.20 13.01 -11.10
N THR A 168 -9.13 12.78 -10.20
CA THR A 168 -9.54 11.41 -9.84
C THR A 168 -10.59 10.96 -10.83
N PHE A 169 -10.33 9.87 -11.55
CA PHE A 169 -11.28 9.37 -12.55
C PHE A 169 -12.40 8.59 -11.90
N GLY A 170 -12.04 7.60 -11.08
CA GLY A 170 -13.00 6.57 -10.72
C GLY A 170 -12.49 5.53 -9.74
N LEU A 171 -13.38 4.61 -9.42
CA LEU A 171 -13.18 3.56 -8.43
C LEU A 171 -13.47 2.19 -9.04
N ASN A 172 -12.80 1.17 -8.52
CA ASN A 172 -13.17 -0.22 -8.79
C ASN A 172 -14.39 -0.58 -7.91
N LEU A 173 -15.55 -0.77 -8.54
CA LEU A 173 -16.79 -1.16 -7.85
C LEU A 173 -16.85 -2.65 -7.50
N ASN A 174 -15.93 -3.46 -8.02
CA ASN A 174 -15.75 -4.86 -7.68
C ASN A 174 -14.32 -5.12 -7.15
N PRO A 175 -13.98 -4.62 -5.94
CA PRO A 175 -12.60 -4.62 -5.43
C PRO A 175 -12.00 -6.02 -5.24
N MET A 176 -12.83 -7.06 -5.17
CA MET A 176 -12.39 -8.45 -4.96
C MET A 176 -12.21 -9.24 -6.26
N CYS A 177 -12.33 -8.58 -7.43
CA CYS A 177 -12.05 -9.22 -8.71
C CYS A 177 -10.57 -9.62 -8.83
N LYS A 178 -10.26 -10.48 -9.80
CA LYS A 178 -8.86 -10.78 -10.11
C LYS A 178 -8.15 -9.54 -10.68
N PRO A 179 -6.83 -9.42 -10.52
CA PRO A 179 -6.06 -8.32 -11.10
C PRO A 179 -6.26 -8.14 -12.62
N GLU A 180 -6.44 -9.23 -13.38
CA GLU A 180 -6.72 -9.16 -14.82
C GLU A 180 -8.11 -8.63 -15.19
N ASP A 181 -9.06 -8.68 -14.26
CA ASP A 181 -10.47 -8.32 -14.47
C ASP A 181 -10.82 -6.93 -13.92
N VAL A 182 -9.83 -6.18 -13.40
CA VAL A 182 -10.06 -4.88 -12.78
C VAL A 182 -10.58 -3.88 -13.80
N SER A 183 -11.71 -3.26 -13.47
CA SER A 183 -12.31 -2.15 -14.24
C SER A 183 -12.62 -0.99 -13.30
N TYR A 184 -12.36 0.24 -13.76
CA TYR A 184 -12.63 1.46 -12.99
C TYR A 184 -13.86 2.16 -13.55
N THR A 185 -14.84 2.41 -12.68
CA THR A 185 -16.03 3.17 -13.03
C THR A 185 -15.76 4.64 -12.80
N PHE A 186 -15.85 5.44 -13.86
CA PHE A 186 -15.64 6.88 -13.80
C PHE A 186 -16.76 7.54 -12.99
N MET A 187 -16.37 8.45 -12.10
CA MET A 187 -17.28 9.18 -11.23
C MET A 187 -17.66 10.50 -11.91
N PRO A 188 -18.88 10.65 -12.45
CA PRO A 188 -19.24 11.79 -13.33
C PRO A 188 -19.23 13.14 -12.61
N ASN A 189 -19.17 13.15 -11.28
CA ASN A 189 -19.05 14.36 -10.46
C ASN A 189 -17.61 14.84 -10.24
N MET A 190 -16.60 14.12 -10.73
CA MET A 190 -15.18 14.50 -10.55
C MET A 190 -14.70 15.51 -11.60
N SER A 191 -15.07 15.31 -12.86
CA SER A 191 -14.68 16.16 -14.00
C SER A 191 -15.60 15.90 -15.19
N TYR A 192 -15.56 16.77 -16.20
CA TYR A 192 -16.14 16.47 -17.50
C TYR A 192 -15.20 15.53 -18.28
N PHE A 193 -15.69 14.38 -18.74
CA PHE A 193 -14.88 13.35 -19.37
C PHE A 193 -15.27 13.16 -20.84
N GLU A 194 -14.28 13.32 -21.72
CA GLU A 194 -14.36 13.13 -23.16
C GLU A 194 -13.36 12.07 -23.63
N PHE A 195 -13.78 11.27 -24.60
CA PHE A 195 -13.05 10.10 -25.10
C PHE A 195 -12.81 10.20 -26.61
N ILE A 196 -11.60 9.86 -27.05
CA ILE A 196 -11.18 9.85 -28.46
C ILE A 196 -10.91 8.40 -28.86
N PRO A 197 -11.63 7.81 -29.84
CA PRO A 197 -11.44 6.42 -30.27
C PRO A 197 -10.00 6.14 -30.72
N VAL A 198 -9.41 5.06 -30.21
CA VAL A 198 -8.08 4.60 -30.64
C VAL A 198 -8.20 3.99 -32.04
N GLY A 199 -7.49 4.59 -33.01
CA GLY A 199 -7.53 4.17 -34.42
C GLY A 199 -8.64 4.84 -35.25
N GLY A 200 -9.41 5.75 -34.67
CA GLY A 200 -10.38 6.62 -35.37
C GLY A 200 -9.84 8.02 -35.67
N ASP A 201 -10.70 8.92 -36.18
CA ASP A 201 -10.35 10.33 -36.33
C ASP A 201 -10.26 11.01 -34.95
N LYS A 202 -9.27 11.89 -34.76
CA LYS A 202 -9.08 12.65 -33.53
C LYS A 202 -10.18 13.68 -33.28
N ASN A 203 -11.00 13.95 -34.30
CA ASN A 203 -12.15 14.85 -34.21
C ASN A 203 -13.42 14.14 -33.70
N ASP A 204 -13.44 12.80 -33.67
CA ASP A 204 -14.56 12.03 -33.15
C ASP A 204 -14.46 11.95 -31.63
N ILE A 205 -14.92 12.99 -30.94
CA ILE A 205 -14.99 13.02 -29.48
C ILE A 205 -16.35 12.45 -29.04
N VAL A 206 -16.35 11.59 -28.03
CA VAL A 206 -17.57 11.04 -27.42
C VAL A 206 -17.62 11.32 -25.92
N ASP A 207 -18.83 11.57 -25.42
CA ASP A 207 -19.08 11.79 -24.00
C ASP A 207 -19.04 10.47 -23.21
N LEU A 208 -18.91 10.57 -21.88
CA LEU A 208 -18.84 9.41 -20.98
C LEU A 208 -20.00 8.41 -21.15
N VAL A 209 -21.21 8.87 -21.47
CA VAL A 209 -22.39 8.01 -21.63
C VAL A 209 -22.44 7.31 -23.01
N ASP A 210 -21.68 7.80 -23.97
CA ASP A 210 -21.73 7.35 -25.37
C ASP A 210 -20.58 6.39 -25.74
N VAL A 211 -19.73 6.05 -24.78
CA VAL A 211 -18.66 5.05 -24.98
C VAL A 211 -19.24 3.67 -25.28
N LYS A 212 -18.74 3.04 -26.33
CA LYS A 212 -19.16 1.70 -26.76
C LYS A 212 -18.36 0.60 -26.08
N LEU A 213 -19.04 -0.44 -25.64
CA LEU A 213 -18.44 -1.64 -25.06
C LEU A 213 -17.45 -2.29 -26.04
N GLY A 214 -16.27 -2.68 -25.54
CA GLY A 214 -15.22 -3.33 -26.33
C GLY A 214 -14.37 -2.39 -27.19
N CYS A 215 -14.68 -1.08 -27.22
CA CYS A 215 -13.86 -0.08 -27.89
C CYS A 215 -12.79 0.49 -26.94
N SER A 216 -11.66 0.91 -27.52
CA SER A 216 -10.58 1.58 -26.80
C SER A 216 -10.56 3.07 -27.11
N TYR A 217 -10.28 3.89 -26.10
CA TYR A 217 -10.27 5.34 -26.21
C TYR A 217 -9.02 5.93 -25.55
N GLY A 218 -8.43 6.94 -26.17
CA GLY A 218 -7.59 7.91 -25.48
C GLY A 218 -8.47 8.92 -24.75
N HIS A 219 -8.04 9.39 -23.59
CA HIS A 219 -8.74 10.45 -22.85
C HIS A 219 -8.05 11.79 -23.09
N LYS A 220 -8.83 12.85 -23.28
CA LYS A 220 -8.34 14.24 -23.37
C LYS A 220 -9.10 15.06 -22.34
N PHE A 221 -8.38 15.88 -21.57
CA PHE A 221 -8.99 16.68 -20.50
C PHE A 221 -9.46 18.02 -21.04
N LEU A 222 -10.72 18.35 -20.79
CA LEU A 222 -11.27 19.68 -21.00
C LEU A 222 -11.94 20.14 -19.70
N ARG A 223 -11.21 21.01 -18.98
CA ARG A 223 -11.63 21.81 -17.82
C ARG A 223 -11.98 21.04 -16.53
N LEU A 224 -11.25 21.39 -15.47
CA LEU A 224 -11.80 21.38 -14.10
C LEU A 224 -12.91 22.44 -14.08
N VAL A 225 -14.12 22.03 -13.69
CA VAL A 225 -15.24 22.96 -13.47
C VAL A 225 -15.02 23.73 -12.17
#